data_AF-S4Y1C8-F1
#
_entry.id   AF-S4Y1C8-F1
#
_cell.length_a   1.000
_cell.length_b   1.000
_cell.length_c   1.000
_cell.angle_alpha   90.00
_cell.angle_beta   90.00
_cell.angle_gamma   90.00
#
_symmetry.space_group_name_H-M   'P 1'
#
loop_
_entity.id
_entity.type
_entity.pdbx_description
1 polymer ?
#
loop_
_entity_poly.entity_id
_entity_poly.type
_entity_poly.pdbx_seq_one_letter_code
_entity_poly.pdbx_strand_id
1 'polypeptide(L)'
;MSAALFIALSIAASGACAAISWKHPAQVARATGGDLTALARSLRALPAEARLSELARRSPPESWERRLALEVMSAADPRAKIAAANDLLAELEQRLDVGAGWPRAAARLSALAALLLATLSFLAQAGPAAIALVLVAGAAGAIASAAAGRAGRAAASRTREAVDALVGVALGPLDGAAGAARAPSASPRRSRRASP
;
A
#
# COMPACT_ATOMS: atom_id res chain seq x y z
N MET A 1 32.54 12.31 -29.85
CA MET A 1 31.34 12.40 -28.99
C MET A 1 31.79 12.27 -27.54
N SER A 2 31.54 13.29 -26.73
CA SER A 2 32.29 13.59 -25.51
C SER A 2 31.83 12.71 -24.33
N ALA A 3 32.76 12.16 -23.54
CA ALA A 3 32.49 11.40 -22.32
C ALA A 3 31.52 12.10 -21.33
N ALA A 4 31.50 13.45 -21.35
CA ALA A 4 30.56 14.27 -20.60
C ALA A 4 29.07 13.94 -20.89
N LEU A 5 28.75 13.55 -22.13
CA LEU A 5 27.38 13.23 -22.55
C LEU A 5 26.91 11.91 -21.93
N PHE A 6 27.77 10.90 -21.85
CA PHE A 6 27.47 9.62 -21.19
C PHE A 6 27.33 9.77 -19.68
N ILE A 7 28.17 10.60 -19.06
CA ILE A 7 28.07 10.93 -17.63
C ILE A 7 26.75 11.67 -17.34
N ALA A 8 26.41 12.68 -18.14
CA ALA A 8 25.17 13.43 -17.99
C ALA A 8 23.93 12.54 -18.15
N LEU A 9 23.94 11.63 -19.14
CA LEU A 9 22.84 10.68 -19.36
C LEU A 9 22.71 9.69 -18.19
N SER A 10 23.83 9.21 -17.65
CA SER A 10 23.84 8.32 -16.48
C SER A 10 23.25 9.02 -15.26
N ILE A 11 23.67 10.25 -14.97
CA ILE A 11 23.17 11.03 -13.84
C ILE A 11 21.67 11.33 -14.00
N ALA A 12 21.25 11.72 -15.20
CA ALA A 12 19.85 11.99 -15.50
C ALA A 12 18.98 10.74 -15.36
N ALA A 13 19.42 9.59 -15.88
CA ALA A 13 18.69 8.33 -15.78
C ALA A 13 18.59 7.82 -14.32
N SER A 14 19.70 7.85 -13.58
CA SER A 14 19.72 7.46 -12.16
C SER A 14 18.89 8.43 -11.30
N GLY A 15 18.97 9.73 -11.57
CA GLY A 15 18.18 10.76 -10.91
C GLY A 15 16.67 10.60 -11.17
N ALA A 16 16.28 10.33 -12.42
CA ALA A 16 14.89 10.06 -12.78
C ALA A 16 14.35 8.81 -12.09
N CYS A 17 15.12 7.71 -12.06
CA CYS A 17 14.73 6.49 -11.37
C CYS A 17 14.56 6.69 -9.85
N ALA A 18 15.47 7.45 -9.23
CA ALA A 18 15.38 7.79 -7.81
C ALA A 18 14.17 8.71 -7.51
N ALA A 19 13.94 9.72 -8.34
CA ALA A 19 12.82 10.65 -8.19
C ALA A 19 11.46 9.96 -8.33
N ILE A 20 11.31 9.04 -9.31
CA ILE A 20 10.10 8.24 -9.49
C ILE A 20 9.89 7.31 -8.28
N SER A 21 10.97 6.70 -7.78
CA SER A 21 10.92 5.84 -6.59
C SER A 21 10.51 6.60 -5.31
N TRP A 22 10.82 7.89 -5.21
CA TRP A 22 10.47 8.74 -4.07
C TRP A 22 9.08 9.39 -4.16
N LYS A 23 8.58 9.66 -5.36
CA LYS A 23 7.21 10.18 -5.55
C LYS A 23 6.13 9.14 -5.24
N HIS A 24 6.44 7.85 -5.37
CA HIS A 24 5.48 6.77 -5.19
C HIS A 24 4.93 6.58 -3.76
N PRO A 25 5.74 6.53 -2.69
CA PRO A 25 5.20 6.44 -1.33
C PRO A 25 4.33 7.66 -0.97
N ALA A 26 4.62 8.84 -1.54
CA ALA A 26 3.78 10.01 -1.38
C ALA A 26 2.43 9.89 -2.12
N GLN A 27 2.38 9.20 -3.27
CA GLN A 27 1.13 8.87 -3.95
C GLN A 27 0.29 7.84 -3.18
N VAL A 28 0.92 6.84 -2.57
CA VAL A 28 0.25 5.86 -1.71
C VAL A 28 -0.33 6.55 -0.46
N ALA A 29 0.44 7.42 0.19
CA ALA A 29 -0.04 8.21 1.31
C ALA A 29 -1.19 9.17 0.93
N ARG A 30 -1.26 9.61 -0.34
CA ARG A 30 -2.37 10.41 -0.88
C ARG A 30 -3.60 9.59 -1.26
N ALA A 31 -3.49 8.27 -1.41
CA ALA A 31 -4.64 7.41 -1.68
C ALA A 31 -5.57 7.30 -0.45
N THR A 32 -5.03 7.57 0.73
CA THR A 32 -5.73 7.66 2.01
C THR A 32 -5.88 9.12 2.44
N GLY A 33 -7.01 9.47 3.05
CA GLY A 33 -7.39 10.84 3.37
C GLY A 33 -6.60 11.53 4.48
N GLY A 34 -5.59 10.89 5.08
CA GLY A 34 -4.78 11.46 6.16
C GLY A 34 -4.36 10.42 7.21
N ASP A 35 -4.30 10.83 8.47
CA ASP A 35 -3.94 9.95 9.59
C ASP A 35 -5.09 8.99 9.95
N LEU A 36 -5.07 7.83 9.31
CA LEU A 36 -5.98 6.72 9.55
C LEU A 36 -6.03 6.27 11.01
N THR A 37 -4.91 6.38 11.73
CA THR A 37 -4.81 5.94 13.13
C THR A 37 -5.57 6.89 14.04
N ALA A 38 -5.44 8.20 13.81
CA ALA A 38 -6.21 9.21 14.52
C ALA A 38 -7.72 9.08 14.23
N LEU A 39 -8.08 8.82 12.97
CA LEU A 39 -9.46 8.58 12.57
C LEU A 39 -10.05 7.35 13.28
N ALA A 40 -9.35 6.21 13.24
CA ALA A 40 -9.75 4.98 13.93
C ALA A 40 -9.92 5.19 15.44
N ARG A 41 -9.00 5.92 16.09
CA ARG A 41 -9.10 6.26 17.51
C ARG A 41 -10.34 7.10 17.80
N SER A 42 -10.65 8.07 16.94
CA SER A 42 -11.83 8.92 17.09
C SER A 42 -13.15 8.15 16.91
N LEU A 43 -13.18 7.17 16.00
CA LEU A 43 -14.35 6.32 15.78
C LEU A 43 -14.57 5.32 16.91
N ARG A 44 -13.51 4.87 17.58
CA ARG A 44 -13.61 3.95 18.72
C ARG A 44 -14.40 4.55 19.88
N ALA A 45 -14.38 5.88 20.03
CA ALA A 45 -15.15 6.58 21.05
C ALA A 45 -16.66 6.66 20.75
N LEU A 46 -17.09 6.25 19.56
CA LEU A 46 -18.48 6.34 19.11
C LEU A 46 -19.21 4.99 19.25
N PRO A 47 -20.54 5.03 19.45
CA PRO A 47 -21.39 3.83 19.38
C PRO A 47 -21.30 3.21 17.99
N ALA A 48 -21.39 1.88 17.92
CA ALA A 48 -21.14 1.07 16.72
C ALA A 48 -21.96 1.54 15.51
N GLU A 49 -23.21 1.89 15.74
CA GLU A 49 -24.20 2.29 14.74
C GLU A 49 -23.84 3.61 14.05
N ALA A 50 -23.10 4.49 14.74
CA ALA A 50 -22.69 5.79 14.22
C ALA A 50 -21.31 5.78 13.54
N ARG A 51 -20.55 4.69 13.63
CA ARG A 51 -19.13 4.70 13.18
C ARG A 51 -18.99 4.86 11.68
N LEU A 52 -19.82 4.18 10.88
CA LEU A 52 -19.73 4.24 9.42
C LEU A 52 -20.22 5.59 8.87
N SER A 53 -21.30 6.13 9.41
CA SER A 53 -21.79 7.46 9.02
C SER A 53 -20.79 8.56 9.39
N GLU A 54 -20.17 8.45 10.56
CA GLU A 54 -19.12 9.39 10.97
C GLU A 54 -17.85 9.23 10.12
N LEU A 55 -17.47 8.01 9.77
CA LEU A 55 -16.35 7.73 8.86
C LEU A 55 -16.59 8.40 7.51
N ALA A 56 -17.77 8.27 6.91
CA ALA A 56 -18.11 8.94 5.65
C ALA A 56 -18.06 10.47 5.76
N ARG A 57 -18.50 11.02 6.91
CA ARG A 57 -18.57 12.47 7.15
C ARG A 57 -17.18 13.10 7.34
N ARG A 58 -16.31 12.46 8.12
CA ARG A 58 -14.98 12.99 8.45
C ARG A 58 -13.93 12.74 7.37
N SER A 59 -14.18 11.77 6.49
CA SER A 59 -13.25 11.42 5.43
C SER A 59 -13.31 12.44 4.28
N PRO A 60 -12.16 12.81 3.69
CA PRO A 60 -12.11 13.71 2.55
C PRO A 60 -12.98 13.21 1.37
N PRO A 61 -13.45 14.12 0.51
CA PRO A 61 -14.10 13.72 -0.74
C PRO A 61 -13.15 12.86 -1.58
N GLU A 62 -13.70 11.85 -2.26
CA GLU A 62 -12.97 10.88 -3.10
C GLU A 62 -11.95 9.99 -2.38
N SER A 63 -11.85 10.07 -1.05
CA SER A 63 -10.92 9.24 -0.29
C SER A 63 -11.39 7.78 -0.23
N TRP A 64 -10.44 6.86 -0.11
CA TRP A 64 -10.74 5.43 0.01
C TRP A 64 -11.64 5.14 1.21
N GLU A 65 -11.41 5.80 2.35
CA GLU A 65 -12.16 5.63 3.60
C GLU A 65 -13.63 6.03 3.44
N ARG A 66 -13.88 7.12 2.69
CA ARG A 66 -15.23 7.57 2.39
C ARG A 66 -15.97 6.59 1.51
N ARG A 67 -15.31 6.05 0.47
CA ARG A 67 -15.89 5.00 -0.38
C ARG A 67 -16.22 3.75 0.43
N LEU A 68 -15.30 3.31 1.29
CA LEU A 68 -15.53 2.18 2.20
C LEU A 68 -16.79 2.39 3.04
N ALA A 69 -16.91 3.54 3.70
CA ALA A 69 -18.08 3.83 4.51
C ALA A 69 -19.38 3.82 3.70
N LEU A 70 -19.38 4.43 2.50
CA LEU A 70 -20.57 4.52 1.66
C LEU A 70 -20.98 3.15 1.10
N GLU A 71 -20.05 2.34 0.63
CA GLU A 71 -20.35 1.01 0.09
C GLU A 71 -20.81 0.03 1.17
N VAL A 72 -20.19 0.07 2.35
CA VAL A 72 -20.66 -0.75 3.48
C VAL A 72 -22.02 -0.27 3.98
N MET A 73 -22.30 1.04 3.97
CA MET A 73 -23.63 1.55 4.35
C MET A 73 -24.72 1.21 3.34
N SER A 74 -24.39 1.13 2.05
CA SER A 74 -25.36 0.81 0.99
C SER A 74 -25.64 -0.69 0.83
N ALA A 75 -24.76 -1.55 1.35
CA ALA A 75 -24.95 -3.00 1.31
C ALA A 75 -26.12 -3.47 2.20
N ALA A 76 -26.98 -4.33 1.62
CA ALA A 76 -28.26 -4.70 2.20
C ALA A 76 -28.16 -5.58 3.46
N ASP A 77 -27.21 -6.51 3.49
CA ASP A 77 -27.07 -7.50 4.56
C ASP A 77 -25.66 -7.54 5.16
N PRO A 78 -25.46 -8.08 6.37
CA PRO A 78 -24.15 -8.12 7.02
C PRO A 78 -23.06 -8.84 6.20
N ARG A 79 -23.40 -9.82 5.37
CA ARG A 79 -22.43 -10.51 4.52
C ARG A 79 -22.04 -9.67 3.31
N ALA A 80 -23.01 -9.00 2.69
CA ALA A 80 -22.77 -8.04 1.62
C ALA A 80 -21.90 -6.86 2.10
N LYS A 81 -22.08 -6.43 3.36
CA LYS A 81 -21.23 -5.43 4.02
C LYS A 81 -19.77 -5.88 4.14
N ILE A 82 -19.56 -7.12 4.59
CA ILE A 82 -18.22 -7.71 4.70
C ILE A 82 -17.61 -7.92 3.30
N ALA A 83 -18.40 -8.35 2.32
CA ALA A 83 -17.95 -8.53 0.94
C ALA A 83 -17.49 -7.20 0.31
N ALA A 84 -18.31 -6.14 0.42
CA ALA A 84 -17.96 -4.81 -0.08
C ALA A 84 -16.68 -4.26 0.58
N ALA A 85 -16.52 -4.47 1.89
CA ALA A 85 -15.29 -4.11 2.58
C ALA A 85 -14.07 -4.89 2.08
N ASN A 86 -14.21 -6.20 1.87
CA ASN A 86 -13.13 -7.06 1.36
C ASN A 86 -12.74 -6.69 -0.07
N ASP A 87 -13.70 -6.35 -0.94
CA ASP A 87 -13.41 -5.94 -2.32
C ASP A 87 -12.59 -4.65 -2.34
N LEU A 88 -12.93 -3.67 -1.51
CA LEU A 88 -12.18 -2.43 -1.38
C LEU A 88 -10.81 -2.60 -0.71
N LEU A 89 -10.66 -3.58 0.18
CA LEU A 89 -9.37 -3.97 0.75
C LEU A 89 -8.49 -4.66 -0.28
N ALA A 90 -9.05 -5.54 -1.10
CA ALA A 90 -8.34 -6.20 -2.20
C ALA A 90 -7.86 -5.17 -3.24
N GLU A 91 -8.69 -4.18 -3.58
CA GLU A 91 -8.28 -3.07 -4.46
C GLU A 91 -7.10 -2.28 -3.86
N LEU A 92 -7.15 -1.99 -2.56
CA LEU A 92 -6.08 -1.29 -1.87
C LEU A 92 -4.79 -2.12 -1.83
N GLU A 93 -4.91 -3.42 -1.53
CA GLU A 93 -3.78 -4.36 -1.53
C GLU A 93 -3.13 -4.43 -2.91
N GLN A 94 -3.92 -4.55 -3.98
CA GLN A 94 -3.43 -4.54 -5.36
C GLN A 94 -2.68 -3.24 -5.69
N ARG A 95 -3.22 -2.08 -5.29
CA ARG A 95 -2.54 -0.78 -5.49
C ARG A 95 -1.22 -0.70 -4.71
N LEU A 96 -1.18 -1.24 -3.50
CA LEU A 96 0.04 -1.30 -2.67
C LEU A 96 1.09 -2.26 -3.25
N ASP A 97 0.67 -3.43 -3.74
CA ASP A 97 1.56 -4.45 -4.30
C ASP A 97 2.17 -4.02 -5.63
N VAL A 98 1.37 -3.41 -6.51
CA VAL A 98 1.88 -2.77 -7.74
C VAL A 98 2.92 -1.71 -7.38
N GLY A 99 2.67 -0.92 -6.32
CA GLY A 99 3.63 0.07 -5.82
C GLY A 99 4.90 -0.54 -5.23
N ALA A 100 4.82 -1.70 -4.58
CA ALA A 100 5.96 -2.38 -3.95
C ALA A 100 6.89 -3.09 -4.95
N GLY A 101 6.40 -3.46 -6.14
CA GLY A 101 7.18 -4.12 -7.20
C GLY A 101 8.14 -3.18 -7.94
N TRP A 102 7.77 -1.91 -8.09
CA TRP A 102 8.50 -0.90 -8.87
C TRP A 102 9.94 -0.62 -8.42
N PRO A 103 10.25 -0.48 -7.11
CA PRO A 103 11.60 -0.17 -6.66
C PRO A 103 12.65 -1.23 -7.03
N ARG A 104 12.27 -2.51 -7.07
CA ARG A 104 13.18 -3.60 -7.46
C ARG A 104 13.46 -3.57 -8.97
N ALA A 105 12.44 -3.28 -9.77
CA ALA A 105 12.59 -3.08 -11.21
C ALA A 105 13.45 -1.84 -11.50
N ALA A 106 13.21 -0.72 -10.82
CA ALA A 106 13.99 0.52 -10.95
C ALA A 106 15.47 0.32 -10.56
N ALA A 107 15.75 -0.40 -9.47
CA ALA A 107 17.13 -0.74 -9.08
C ALA A 107 17.85 -1.59 -10.14
N ARG A 108 17.15 -2.58 -10.74
CA ARG A 108 17.69 -3.40 -11.84
C ARG A 108 17.94 -2.56 -13.09
N LEU A 109 17.01 -1.70 -13.47
CA LEU A 109 17.16 -0.81 -14.62
C LEU A 109 18.33 0.16 -14.42
N SER A 110 18.49 0.72 -13.22
CA SER A 110 19.64 1.58 -12.89
C SER A 110 20.96 0.84 -13.02
N ALA A 111 21.04 -0.41 -12.53
CA ALA A 111 22.26 -1.21 -12.65
C ALA A 111 22.58 -1.59 -14.10
N LEU A 112 21.58 -2.02 -14.88
CA LEU A 112 21.74 -2.38 -16.29
C LEU A 112 22.09 -1.17 -17.15
N ALA A 113 21.47 -0.01 -16.90
CA ALA A 113 21.78 1.22 -17.61
C ALA A 113 23.23 1.69 -17.34
N ALA A 114 23.68 1.61 -16.09
CA ALA A 114 25.07 1.94 -15.74
C ALA A 114 26.08 0.99 -16.39
N LEU A 115 25.78 -0.31 -16.42
CA LEU A 115 26.63 -1.30 -17.08
C LEU A 115 26.71 -1.07 -18.60
N LEU A 116 25.58 -0.75 -19.23
CA LEU A 116 25.52 -0.41 -20.66
C LEU A 116 26.36 0.84 -20.95
N LEU A 117 26.22 1.90 -20.14
CA LEU A 117 26.96 3.15 -20.31
C LEU A 117 28.47 2.97 -20.06
N ALA A 118 28.86 2.14 -19.10
CA ALA A 118 30.26 1.79 -18.86
C ALA A 118 30.86 1.03 -20.05
N THR A 119 30.10 0.09 -20.63
CA THR A 119 30.50 -0.69 -21.82
C THR A 119 30.66 0.21 -23.04
N LEU A 120 29.71 1.13 -23.28
CA LEU A 120 29.80 2.12 -24.36
C LEU A 120 30.98 3.08 -24.18
N SER A 121 31.26 3.49 -22.94
CA SER A 121 32.42 4.33 -22.62
C SER A 121 33.75 3.61 -22.90
N PHE A 122 33.84 2.32 -22.56
CA PHE A 122 34.99 1.48 -22.90
C PHE A 122 35.18 1.35 -24.43
N LEU A 123 34.10 1.07 -25.17
CA LEU A 123 34.13 0.99 -26.64
C LEU A 123 34.54 2.32 -27.29
N ALA A 124 34.17 3.46 -26.69
CA ALA A 124 34.56 4.79 -27.13
C ALA A 124 35.99 5.19 -26.70
N GLN A 125 36.77 4.27 -26.12
CA GLN A 125 38.10 4.52 -25.54
C GLN A 125 38.11 5.67 -24.51
N ALA A 126 37.01 5.83 -23.76
CA ALA A 126 37.01 6.75 -22.64
C ALA A 126 38.03 6.30 -21.59
N GLY A 127 38.75 7.25 -21.00
CA GLY A 127 39.75 6.96 -19.98
C GLY A 127 39.16 6.18 -18.79
N PRO A 128 39.97 5.39 -18.08
CA PRO A 128 39.51 4.52 -16.99
C PRO A 128 38.79 5.29 -15.86
N ALA A 129 39.18 6.55 -15.64
CA ALA A 129 38.50 7.44 -14.70
C ALA A 129 37.03 7.69 -15.05
N ALA A 130 36.69 7.84 -16.34
CA ALA A 130 35.31 8.07 -16.79
C ALA A 130 34.44 6.82 -16.60
N ILE A 131 34.99 5.64 -16.88
CA ILE A 131 34.31 4.36 -16.66
C ILE A 131 34.04 4.16 -15.17
N ALA A 132 35.02 4.42 -14.31
CA ALA A 132 34.86 4.33 -12.85
C ALA A 132 33.75 5.26 -12.34
N LEU A 133 33.70 6.50 -12.85
CA LEU A 133 32.70 7.50 -12.45
C LEU A 133 31.27 7.07 -12.84
N VAL A 134 31.09 6.51 -14.04
CA VAL A 134 29.79 5.96 -14.50
C VAL A 134 29.35 4.78 -13.64
N LEU A 135 30.27 3.87 -13.31
CA LEU A 135 29.97 2.72 -12.46
C LEU A 135 29.61 3.14 -11.02
N VAL A 136 30.34 4.08 -10.44
CA VAL A 136 30.06 4.62 -9.10
C VAL A 136 28.71 5.34 -9.08
N ALA A 137 28.41 6.16 -10.09
CA ALA A 137 27.11 6.82 -10.21
C ALA A 137 25.95 5.81 -10.33
N GLY A 138 26.13 4.77 -11.15
CA GLY A 138 25.18 3.68 -11.28
C GLY A 138 24.94 2.88 -10.01
N ALA A 139 26.02 2.56 -9.29
CA ALA A 139 25.97 1.87 -8.00
C ALA A 139 25.25 2.72 -6.94
N ALA A 140 25.57 4.01 -6.86
CA ALA A 140 24.89 4.94 -5.97
C ALA A 140 23.38 5.04 -6.27
N GLY A 141 22.99 5.12 -7.54
CA GLY A 141 21.59 5.11 -7.97
C GLY A 141 20.86 3.81 -7.61
N ALA A 142 21.52 2.66 -7.75
CA ALA A 142 20.98 1.36 -7.37
C ALA A 142 20.78 1.24 -5.85
N ILE A 143 21.76 1.69 -5.05
CA ILE A 143 21.68 1.71 -3.58
C ILE A 143 20.54 2.63 -3.13
N ALA A 144 20.46 3.84 -3.69
CA ALA A 144 19.40 4.80 -3.38
C ALA A 144 18.01 4.25 -3.72
N SER A 145 17.85 3.59 -4.87
CA SER A 145 16.60 2.95 -5.28
C SER A 145 16.23 1.78 -4.37
N ALA A 146 17.20 0.98 -3.95
CA ALA A 146 16.98 -0.11 -3.00
C ALA A 146 16.60 0.42 -1.60
N ALA A 147 17.22 1.51 -1.15
CA ALA A 147 16.86 2.17 0.10
C ALA A 147 15.45 2.77 0.05
N ALA A 148 15.09 3.44 -1.04
CA ALA A 148 13.74 3.94 -1.29
C ALA A 148 12.71 2.79 -1.29
N GLY A 149 13.05 1.65 -1.90
CA GLY A 149 12.18 0.47 -1.88
C GLY A 149 12.01 -0.15 -0.50
N ARG A 150 13.03 -0.10 0.37
CA ARG A 150 12.88 -0.53 1.78
C ARG A 150 11.99 0.44 2.56
N ALA A 151 12.22 1.74 2.41
CA ALA A 151 11.40 2.78 3.05
C ALA A 151 9.93 2.72 2.58
N GLY A 152 9.69 2.49 1.29
CA GLY A 152 8.37 2.31 0.72
C GLY A 152 7.64 1.08 1.28
N ARG A 153 8.33 -0.07 1.43
CA ARG A 153 7.74 -1.26 2.07
C ARG A 153 7.37 -1.03 3.54
N ALA A 154 8.24 -0.35 4.29
CA ALA A 154 7.95 0.00 5.69
C ALA A 154 6.81 1.04 5.81
N ALA A 155 6.64 1.92 4.83
CA ALA A 155 5.48 2.80 4.76
C ALA A 155 4.20 2.01 4.44
N ALA A 156 4.25 1.11 3.46
CA ALA A 156 3.12 0.28 3.07
C ALA A 156 2.65 -0.64 4.22
N SER A 157 3.57 -1.25 4.99
CA SER A 157 3.19 -2.06 6.15
C SER A 157 2.47 -1.24 7.22
N ARG A 158 2.96 -0.04 7.52
CA ARG A 158 2.30 0.88 8.46
C ARG A 158 0.94 1.34 7.97
N THR A 159 0.79 1.59 6.67
CA THR A 159 -0.52 1.91 6.07
C THR A 159 -1.48 0.72 6.19
N ARG A 160 -1.02 -0.52 5.92
CA ARG A 160 -1.84 -1.73 6.12
C ARG A 160 -2.29 -1.87 7.58
N GLU A 161 -1.38 -1.75 8.53
CA GLU A 161 -1.71 -1.80 9.96
C GLU A 161 -2.75 -0.73 10.36
N ALA A 162 -2.62 0.49 9.83
CA ALA A 162 -3.57 1.57 10.11
C ALA A 162 -4.94 1.34 9.46
N VAL A 163 -4.98 0.75 8.27
CA VAL A 163 -6.22 0.35 7.58
C VAL A 163 -6.91 -0.78 8.33
N ASP A 164 -6.18 -1.82 8.73
CA ASP A 164 -6.72 -2.94 9.51
C ASP A 164 -7.29 -2.45 10.84
N ALA A 165 -6.61 -1.52 11.50
CA ALA A 165 -7.11 -0.88 12.72
C ALA A 165 -8.40 -0.08 12.49
N LEU A 166 -8.50 0.66 11.37
CA LEU A 166 -9.70 1.40 11.00
C LEU A 166 -10.86 0.44 10.71
N VAL A 167 -10.64 -0.57 9.88
CA VAL A 167 -11.62 -1.59 9.49
C VAL A 167 -12.11 -2.35 10.71
N GLY A 168 -11.21 -2.80 11.59
CA GLY A 168 -11.59 -3.49 12.82
C GLY A 168 -12.46 -2.63 13.75
N VAL A 169 -12.24 -1.32 13.81
CA VAL A 169 -13.08 -0.41 14.60
C VAL A 169 -14.44 -0.14 13.93
N ALA A 170 -14.44 0.05 12.61
CA ALA A 170 -15.63 0.40 11.83
C ALA A 170 -16.57 -0.80 11.61
N LEU A 171 -16.02 -1.99 11.38
CA LEU A 171 -16.76 -3.21 11.01
C LEU A 171 -16.80 -4.27 12.10
N GLY A 172 -15.98 -4.19 13.15
CA GLY A 172 -15.95 -5.20 14.23
C GLY A 172 -17.32 -5.62 14.80
N PRO A 173 -18.32 -4.73 14.93
CA PRO A 173 -19.69 -5.12 15.32
C PRO A 173 -20.41 -6.04 14.31
N LEU A 174 -20.12 -5.89 13.01
CA LEU A 174 -20.73 -6.69 11.94
C LEU A 174 -20.17 -8.11 11.89
N ASP A 175 -18.87 -8.28 12.19
CA ASP A 175 -18.22 -9.60 12.27
C ASP A 175 -18.79 -10.43 13.42
N GLY A 176 -19.06 -9.79 14.57
CA GLY A 176 -19.73 -10.43 15.70
C GLY A 176 -21.15 -10.89 15.38
N ALA A 177 -21.92 -10.06 14.66
CA ALA A 177 -23.28 -10.40 14.23
C ALA A 177 -23.31 -11.53 13.18
N ALA A 178 -22.38 -11.50 12.21
CA ALA A 178 -22.23 -12.56 11.21
C ALA A 178 -21.77 -13.89 11.83
N GLY A 179 -20.88 -13.83 12.83
CA GLY A 179 -20.45 -14.99 13.61
C GLY A 179 -21.57 -15.57 14.48
N ALA A 180 -22.36 -14.73 15.14
CA ALA A 180 -23.52 -15.15 15.93
C ALA A 180 -24.61 -15.80 15.08
N ALA A 181 -24.85 -15.30 13.86
CA ALA A 181 -25.77 -15.93 12.90
C ALA A 181 -25.28 -17.28 12.37
N ARG A 182 -23.98 -17.59 12.52
CA ARG A 182 -23.35 -18.85 12.14
C ARG A 182 -23.25 -19.85 13.28
N ALA A 183 -23.49 -19.44 14.52
CA ALA A 183 -23.53 -20.35 15.64
C ALA A 183 -24.65 -21.37 15.36
N PRO A 184 -24.34 -22.67 15.26
CA PRO A 184 -25.38 -23.68 15.08
C PRO A 184 -26.29 -23.54 16.28
N SER A 185 -27.58 -23.28 16.00
CA SER A 185 -28.65 -23.23 16.97
C SER A 185 -28.49 -24.45 17.88
N ALA A 186 -27.98 -24.21 19.09
CA ALA A 186 -27.88 -25.23 20.11
C ALA A 186 -29.30 -25.72 20.33
N SER A 187 -29.58 -26.90 19.76
CA SER A 187 -30.90 -27.49 19.72
C SER A 187 -31.45 -27.46 21.14
N PRO A 188 -32.63 -26.85 21.38
CA PRO A 188 -33.21 -26.86 22.70
C PRO A 188 -33.52 -28.33 22.99
N ARG A 189 -32.71 -28.94 23.87
CA ARG A 189 -32.89 -30.31 24.34
C ARG A 189 -34.11 -30.30 25.27
N ARG A 190 -35.28 -30.13 24.67
CA ARG A 190 -36.58 -30.10 25.34
C ARG A 190 -37.02 -31.54 25.54
N SER A 191 -36.75 -32.05 26.74
CA SER A 191 -37.68 -32.79 27.58
C SER A 191 -38.61 -33.82 26.89
N ARG A 192 -38.48 -35.10 27.27
CA ARG A 192 -39.66 -35.86 27.71
C ARG A 192 -39.31 -36.96 28.72
N ARG A 193 -39.90 -36.81 29.91
CA ARG A 193 -40.17 -37.82 30.94
C ARG A 193 -40.82 -39.07 30.33
N ALA A 194 -40.57 -40.26 30.90
CA ALA A 194 -41.54 -40.99 31.73
C ALA A 194 -40.94 -42.32 32.24
N SER A 195 -41.12 -42.57 33.53
CA SER A 195 -40.93 -43.85 34.24
C SER A 195 -41.83 -44.96 33.66
N PRO A 196 -41.60 -46.24 34.02
CA PRO A 196 -41.95 -46.75 35.36
C PRO A 196 -40.74 -47.12 36.22
#